data_AF-A0AAE9PYT0-F1
#
_entry.id   AF-A0AAE9PYT0-F1
#
_cell.length_a   1.000
_cell.length_b   1.000
_cell.length_c   1.000
_cell.angle_alpha   90.00
_cell.angle_beta   90.00
_cell.angle_gamma   90.00
#
_symmetry.space_group_name_H-M   'P 1'
#
loop_
_entity.id
_entity.type
_entity.pdbx_description
1 polymer ?
#
loop_
_entity_poly.entity_id
_entity_poly.type
_entity_poly.pdbx_seq_one_letter_code
_entity_poly.pdbx_strand_id
1 'polypeptide(L)'
;MRLKDVEVKNYRLLKNITGDNNVHIDMNTTLIVGKNNSGKTSFTHVFERFLKDRKFEWEDFSSECHNNFRSVFQNYLLAKEDEKKKEDFFKHVLMIFLLLS
;
A
#
# COMPACT_ATOMS: atom_id res chain seq x y z
N MET A 1 11.63 19.44 -8.99
CA MET A 1 11.42 18.00 -8.70
C MET A 1 10.75 17.37 -9.92
N ARG A 2 11.23 16.22 -10.42
CA ARG A 2 10.61 15.52 -11.56
C ARG A 2 10.33 14.07 -11.18
N LEU A 3 9.08 13.66 -11.32
CA LEU A 3 8.66 12.27 -11.18
C LEU A 3 9.11 11.49 -12.43
N LYS A 4 9.76 10.35 -12.24
CA LYS A 4 10.25 9.49 -13.35
C LYS A 4 9.51 8.17 -13.39
N ASP A 5 9.29 7.58 -12.22
CA ASP A 5 8.75 6.24 -12.07
C ASP A 5 7.76 6.23 -10.92
N VAL A 6 6.75 5.37 -11.04
CA VAL A 6 5.74 5.16 -10.00
C VAL A 6 5.61 3.67 -9.76
N GLU A 7 5.85 3.30 -8.51
CA GLU A 7 5.59 1.97 -8.00
C GLU A 7 4.46 2.01 -6.98
N VAL A 8 3.55 1.05 -7.07
CA VAL A 8 2.37 0.97 -6.21
C VAL A 8 2.20 -0.48 -5.75
N LYS A 9 2.22 -0.67 -4.43
CA LYS A 9 1.86 -1.93 -3.79
C LYS A 9 0.63 -1.72 -2.91
N ASN A 10 -0.26 -2.70 -2.92
CA ASN A 10 -1.33 -2.83 -1.94
C ASN A 10 -2.24 -1.59 -1.80
N TYR A 11 -2.49 -0.86 -2.90
CA TYR A 11 -3.32 0.34 -2.92
C TYR A 11 -4.61 0.13 -3.72
N ARG A 12 -5.74 -0.01 -3.02
CA ARG A 12 -7.07 -0.30 -3.61
C ARG A 12 -6.98 -1.49 -4.58
N LEU A 13 -7.30 -1.31 -5.87
CA LEU A 13 -7.18 -2.35 -6.91
C LEU A 13 -5.77 -2.50 -7.48
N LEU A 14 -4.86 -1.57 -7.18
CA LEU A 14 -3.47 -1.59 -7.62
C LEU A 14 -2.63 -2.40 -6.64
N LYS A 15 -2.64 -3.72 -6.81
CA LYS A 15 -2.02 -4.66 -5.87
C LYS A 15 -0.49 -4.69 -5.97
N ASN A 16 0.04 -4.75 -7.19
CA ASN A 16 1.48 -4.91 -7.41
C ASN A 16 1.91 -4.36 -8.78
N ILE A 17 2.30 -3.07 -8.80
CA ILE A 17 2.82 -2.32 -9.95
C ILE A 17 4.24 -1.88 -9.59
N THR A 18 5.23 -2.75 -9.77
CA THR A 18 6.61 -2.61 -9.27
C THR A 18 7.60 -3.32 -10.20
N GLY A 19 8.86 -2.89 -10.26
CA GLY A 19 9.84 -3.54 -11.12
C GLY A 19 9.44 -3.44 -12.59
N ASP A 20 9.41 -4.56 -13.31
CA ASP A 20 9.18 -4.59 -14.77
C ASP A 20 7.80 -4.06 -15.21
N ASN A 21 6.81 -4.04 -14.32
CA ASN A 21 5.47 -3.51 -14.61
C ASN A 21 5.20 -2.16 -13.95
N ASN A 22 6.23 -1.45 -13.48
CA ASN A 22 6.07 -0.11 -12.95
C ASN A 22 5.58 0.88 -14.02
N VAL A 23 5.15 2.08 -13.59
CA VAL A 23 4.69 3.12 -14.52
C VAL A 23 5.78 4.16 -14.70
N HIS A 24 6.40 4.16 -15.87
CA HIS A 24 7.27 5.24 -16.32
C HIS A 24 6.44 6.50 -16.64
N ILE A 25 6.92 7.65 -16.16
CA ILE A 25 6.32 8.95 -16.37
C ILE A 25 7.12 9.68 -17.45
N ASP A 26 6.46 9.90 -18.58
CA ASP A 26 7.02 10.64 -19.71
C ASP A 26 7.34 12.10 -19.32
N MET A 27 8.32 12.70 -20.01
CA MET A 27 8.74 14.07 -19.73
C MET A 27 7.65 15.11 -20.04
N ASN A 28 6.78 14.84 -21.00
CA ASN A 28 5.76 15.78 -21.45
C ASN A 28 4.37 15.33 -21.00
N THR A 29 3.92 14.17 -21.47
CA THR A 29 2.55 13.70 -21.24
C THR A 29 2.50 12.19 -21.08
N THR A 30 2.02 11.73 -19.93
CA THR A 30 1.72 10.31 -19.69
C THR A 30 0.21 10.07 -19.82
N LEU A 31 -0.19 9.20 -20.74
CA LEU A 31 -1.59 8.83 -20.95
C LEU A 31 -1.91 7.50 -20.25
N ILE A 32 -2.90 7.51 -19.35
CA ILE A 32 -3.33 6.31 -18.60
C ILE A 32 -4.67 5.84 -19.16
N VAL A 33 -4.68 4.67 -19.81
CA VAL A 33 -5.88 4.06 -20.42
C VAL A 33 -6.19 2.67 -19.85
N GLY A 34 -7.44 2.22 -19.99
CA GLY A 34 -7.90 0.92 -19.49
C GLY A 34 -9.40 0.88 -19.28
N LYS A 35 -9.95 -0.30 -18.98
CA LYS A 35 -11.39 -0.49 -18.72
C LYS A 35 -11.89 0.34 -17.53
N ASN A 36 -13.19 0.55 -17.44
CA ASN A 36 -13.80 1.13 -16.23
C ASN A 36 -13.43 0.27 -15.01
N ASN A 37 -13.21 0.93 -13.87
CA ASN A 37 -12.80 0.28 -12.63
C ASN A 37 -11.43 -0.46 -12.70
N SER A 38 -10.56 -0.17 -13.67
CA SER A 38 -9.22 -0.77 -13.75
C SER A 38 -8.18 -0.09 -12.85
N GLY A 39 -8.59 0.79 -11.94
CA GLY A 39 -7.69 1.48 -11.01
C GLY A 39 -7.04 2.78 -11.53
N LYS A 40 -7.45 3.32 -12.69
CA LYS A 40 -6.90 4.59 -13.22
C LYS A 40 -7.06 5.77 -12.24
N THR A 41 -8.27 5.98 -11.73
CA THR A 41 -8.54 7.03 -10.73
C THR A 41 -7.78 6.77 -9.44
N SER A 42 -7.68 5.50 -9.00
CA SER A 42 -6.85 5.15 -7.85
C SER A 42 -5.38 5.52 -8.09
N PHE A 43 -4.85 5.25 -9.29
CA PHE A 43 -3.47 5.60 -9.64
C PHE A 43 -3.24 7.10 -9.57
N THR A 44 -4.16 7.92 -10.11
CA THR A 44 -4.01 9.38 -10.02
C THR A 44 -4.15 9.90 -8.58
N HIS A 45 -4.95 9.23 -7.74
CA HIS A 45 -5.06 9.55 -6.31
C HIS A 45 -3.77 9.31 -5.52
N VAL A 46 -2.89 8.39 -5.97
CA VAL A 46 -1.56 8.20 -5.36
C VAL A 46 -0.80 9.52 -5.34
N PHE A 47 -0.79 10.27 -6.45
CA PHE A 47 -0.13 11.57 -6.50
C PHE A 47 -0.72 12.57 -5.51
N GLU A 48 -2.02 12.56 -5.29
CA GLU A 48 -2.63 13.43 -4.28
C GLU A 48 -2.20 13.07 -2.86
N ARG A 49 -2.12 11.77 -2.53
CA ARG A 49 -1.67 11.32 -1.21
C ARG A 49 -0.24 11.73 -0.93
N PHE A 50 0.67 11.53 -1.88
CA PHE A 50 2.09 11.83 -1.70
C PHE A 50 2.44 13.32 -1.86
N LEU A 51 1.87 14.02 -2.86
CA LEU A 51 2.24 15.41 -3.13
C LEU A 51 1.53 16.43 -2.24
N LYS A 52 0.36 16.07 -1.67
CA LYS A 52 -0.41 16.93 -0.76
C LYS A 52 -0.29 16.50 0.70
N ASP A 53 0.66 15.62 1.02
CA ASP A 53 0.94 15.08 2.36
C ASP A 53 -0.33 14.61 3.10
N ARG A 54 -1.20 13.87 2.39
CA ARG A 54 -2.41 13.31 2.98
C ARG A 54 -2.11 11.92 3.51
N LYS A 55 -2.53 11.66 4.75
CA LYS A 55 -2.46 10.33 5.36
C LYS A 55 -3.26 9.32 4.53
N PHE A 56 -2.78 8.08 4.51
CA PHE A 56 -3.51 6.93 3.99
C PHE A 56 -4.64 6.55 4.94
N GLU A 57 -5.78 6.17 4.37
CA GLU A 57 -6.94 5.69 5.11
C GLU A 57 -7.09 4.17 4.96
N TRP A 58 -7.93 3.54 5.78
CA TRP A 58 -8.13 2.09 5.76
C TRP A 58 -8.56 1.57 4.37
N GLU A 59 -9.44 2.32 3.70
CA GLU A 59 -10.01 2.02 2.40
C GLU A 59 -9.02 2.21 1.24
N ASP A 60 -7.90 2.89 1.50
CA ASP A 60 -6.84 3.06 0.51
C ASP A 60 -6.02 1.78 0.32
N PHE A 61 -6.05 0.85 1.27
CA PHE A 61 -5.34 -0.41 1.15
C PHE A 61 -6.16 -1.46 0.41
N SER A 62 -5.47 -2.35 -0.32
CA SER A 62 -6.11 -3.52 -0.95
C SER A 62 -6.79 -4.38 0.11
N SER A 63 -7.94 -4.98 -0.25
CA SER A 63 -8.72 -5.82 0.66
C SER A 63 -7.93 -7.01 1.22
N GLU A 64 -6.93 -7.50 0.48
CA GLU A 64 -6.03 -8.56 0.92
C GLU A 64 -5.19 -8.16 2.14
N CYS A 65 -4.88 -6.87 2.30
CA CYS A 65 -4.12 -6.36 3.45
C CYS A 65 -4.96 -6.28 4.72
N HIS A 66 -6.28 -6.12 4.59
CA HIS A 66 -7.17 -5.89 5.72
C HIS A 66 -7.16 -7.06 6.72
N ASN A 67 -7.08 -8.29 6.24
CA ASN A 67 -6.96 -9.47 7.11
C ASN A 67 -5.63 -9.48 7.88
N ASN A 68 -4.53 -9.13 7.23
CA ASN A 68 -3.22 -9.04 7.86
C ASN A 68 -3.21 -7.94 8.93
N PHE A 69 -3.75 -6.76 8.61
CA PHE A 69 -3.88 -5.67 9.58
C PHE A 69 -4.70 -6.07 10.80
N ARG A 70 -5.84 -6.76 10.60
CA ARG A 70 -6.68 -7.28 11.68
C ARG A 70 -5.93 -8.29 12.54
N SER A 71 -5.21 -9.24 11.93
CA SER A 71 -4.42 -10.25 12.64
C SER A 71 -3.35 -9.60 13.52
N VAL A 72 -2.62 -8.62 12.98
CA VAL A 72 -1.59 -7.90 13.75
C VAL A 72 -2.19 -7.10 14.89
N PHE A 73 -3.33 -6.46 14.67
CA PHE A 73 -4.04 -5.74 15.74
C PHE A 73 -4.50 -6.70 16.85
N GLN A 74 -5.01 -7.88 16.52
CA GLN A 74 -5.36 -8.90 17.50
C GLN A 74 -4.14 -9.40 18.29
N ASN A 75 -3.02 -9.67 17.61
CA ASN A 75 -1.78 -10.08 18.25
C ASN A 75 -1.21 -8.97 19.16
N TYR A 76 -1.34 -7.70 18.77
CA TYR A 76 -0.98 -6.57 19.61
C TYR A 76 -1.77 -6.57 20.93
N LEU A 77 -3.09 -6.76 20.86
CA LEU A 77 -3.93 -6.81 22.06
C LEU A 77 -3.51 -7.95 23.00
N LEU A 78 -3.22 -9.14 22.44
CA LEU A 78 -2.75 -10.29 23.22
C LEU A 78 -1.37 -10.05 23.85
N ALA A 79 -0.43 -9.45 23.11
CA ALA A 79 0.92 -9.15 23.60
C ALA A 79 0.94 -8.02 24.63
N LYS A 80 -0.06 -7.14 24.63
CA LYS A 80 -0.24 -6.12 25.67
C LYS A 80 -0.60 -6.74 27.02
N GLU A 81 -1.29 -7.88 27.01
CA GLU A 81 -1.72 -8.60 28.21
C GLU A 81 -0.70 -9.65 28.68
N ASP A 82 0.17 -10.13 27.78
CA ASP A 82 1.15 -11.19 28.05
C ASP A 82 2.50 -10.91 27.36
N GLU A 83 3.52 -10.56 28.17
CA GLU A 83 4.85 -10.22 27.64
C GLU A 83 5.52 -11.37 26.87
N LYS A 84 5.17 -12.63 27.14
CA LYS A 84 5.74 -13.78 26.42
C LYS A 84 5.29 -13.85 24.96
N LYS A 85 4.24 -13.12 24.58
CA LYS A 85 3.71 -13.07 23.21
C LYS A 85 4.28 -11.93 22.37
N LYS A 86 5.20 -11.13 22.92
CA LYS A 86 5.82 -10.00 22.20
C LYS A 86 6.60 -10.44 20.95
N GLU A 87 7.32 -11.57 21.00
CA GLU A 87 8.06 -12.07 19.83
C GLU A 87 7.16 -12.39 18.64
N ASP A 88 6.01 -13.04 18.87
CA ASP A 88 5.06 -13.38 17.81
C ASP A 88 4.38 -12.14 17.22
N PHE A 89 4.14 -11.11 18.06
CA PHE A 89 3.70 -9.81 17.60
C PHE A 89 4.74 -9.15 16.67
N PHE A 90 6.01 -9.09 17.08
CA PHE A 90 7.06 -8.48 16.26
C PHE A 90 7.27 -9.20 14.93
N LYS A 91 7.18 -10.53 14.89
CA LYS A 91 7.24 -11.32 13.63
C LYS A 91 6.14 -10.91 12.65
N HIS A 92 4.91 -10.76 13.13
CA HIS A 92 3.78 -10.38 12.28
C HIS A 92 3.82 -8.90 11.85
N VAL A 93 4.31 -8.01 12.72
CA VAL A 93 4.57 -6.62 12.33
C VAL A 93 5.61 -6.55 11.21
N LEU A 94 6.69 -7.34 11.32
CA LEU A 94 7.71 -7.43 10.28
C LEU A 94 7.10 -7.89 8.93
N MET A 95 6.17 -8.84 8.97
CA MET A 95 5.45 -9.30 7.79
C MET A 95 4.63 -8.17 7.12
N ILE A 96 3.96 -7.32 7.90
CA ILE A 96 3.28 -6.13 7.35
C ILE A 96 4.29 -5.18 6.71
N PHE A 97 5.42 -4.90 7.36
CA PHE A 97 6.44 -4.04 6.78
C PHE A 97 6.90 -4.56 5.41
N LEU A 98 7.11 -5.88 5.29
CA LEU A 98 7.46 -6.53 4.03
C LEU A 98 6.36 -6.43 2.95
N LEU A 99 5.08 -6.37 3.35
CA LEU A 99 3.98 -6.13 2.42
C LEU A 99 3.94 -4.67 1.93
N LEU A 100 4.47 -3.73 2.70
CA LEU A 100 4.42 -2.30 2.39
C LEU A 100 5.69 -1.77 1.71
N SER A 101 6.82 -2.48 1.82
CA SER A 101 8.11 -2.21 1.15
C SER A 101 8.20 -2.89 -0.20
#